data_AF-A0A497TAJ3-F1
#
_entry.id   AF-A0A497TAJ3-F1
#
_cell.length_a   1.000
_cell.length_b   1.000
_cell.length_c   1.000
_cell.angle_alpha   90.00
_cell.angle_beta   90.00
_cell.angle_gamma   90.00
#
_symmetry.space_group_name_H-M   'P 1'
#
loop_
_entity.id
_entity.type
_entity.pdbx_description
1 polymer ?
#
loop_
_entity_poly.entity_id
_entity_poly.type
_entity_poly.pdbx_seq_one_letter_code
_entity_poly.pdbx_strand_id
1 'polypeptide(L)'
;MKLLDWRKWTKDKKLCREWLNGYIKKGTLRKIKLSKELYLKKAIHNLDFANWVKEKHNDELPELFGEERFYDWVINAYYYAIYHAALALISAKGYSSKSHNATLCAVIWFYYHQQRKLDEEDIELIKESIDREDIEIITETKDLRERASYDVSVSFELRLVEKAKNNAVYFINKVKKILE
;
A
#
# COMPACT_ATOMS: atom_id res chain seq x y z
N MET A 1 4.95 -19.68 11.67
CA MET A 1 3.82 -18.88 12.18
C MET A 1 2.78 -18.88 11.07
N LYS A 2 1.60 -19.48 11.30
CA LYS A 2 0.47 -19.33 10.36
C LYS A 2 0.14 -17.85 10.22
N LEU A 3 -0.21 -17.39 9.01
CA LEU A 3 -0.65 -16.02 8.78
C LEU A 3 -1.86 -15.76 9.68
N LEU A 4 -1.71 -14.85 10.63
CA LEU A 4 -2.82 -14.47 11.51
C LEU A 4 -3.64 -13.39 10.80
N ASP A 5 -4.95 -13.46 10.91
CA ASP A 5 -5.83 -12.35 10.52
C ASP A 5 -5.42 -11.08 11.28
N TRP A 6 -5.03 -10.04 10.54
CA TRP A 6 -4.55 -8.77 11.08
C TRP A 6 -5.59 -8.10 11.98
N ARG A 7 -6.89 -8.39 11.78
CA ARG A 7 -7.98 -7.88 12.63
C ARG A 7 -7.87 -8.34 14.07
N LYS A 8 -7.19 -9.47 14.33
CA LYS A 8 -6.88 -9.89 15.70
C LYS A 8 -5.90 -8.92 16.37
N TRP A 9 -4.98 -8.32 15.61
CA TRP A 9 -4.07 -7.31 16.16
C TRP A 9 -4.77 -6.00 16.49
N THR A 10 -5.80 -5.58 15.74
CA THR A 10 -6.57 -4.37 16.10
C THR A 10 -7.48 -4.59 17.30
N LYS A 11 -8.02 -5.81 17.49
CA LYS A 11 -8.87 -6.17 18.63
C LYS A 11 -8.10 -6.45 19.93
N ASP A 12 -6.92 -7.06 19.83
CA ASP A 12 -6.11 -7.44 20.98
C ASP A 12 -4.74 -6.75 20.96
N LYS A 13 -4.62 -5.69 21.78
CA LYS A 13 -3.38 -4.93 21.95
C LYS A 13 -2.23 -5.77 22.51
N LYS A 14 -2.50 -6.76 23.38
CA LYS A 14 -1.46 -7.62 23.96
C LYS A 14 -0.93 -8.57 22.89
N LEU A 15 -1.81 -9.19 22.12
CA LEU A 15 -1.45 -10.04 20.99
C LEU A 15 -0.63 -9.26 19.94
N CYS A 16 -1.07 -8.05 19.58
CA CYS A 16 -0.33 -7.17 18.67
C CYS A 16 1.11 -6.94 19.16
N ARG A 17 1.29 -6.64 20.46
CA ARG A 17 2.62 -6.46 21.06
C ARG A 17 3.47 -7.73 21.02
N GLU A 18 2.88 -8.88 21.31
CA GLU A 18 3.57 -10.18 21.27
C GLU A 18 4.11 -10.47 19.86
N TRP A 19 3.29 -10.23 18.84
CA TRP A 19 3.70 -10.38 17.43
C TRP A 19 4.78 -9.38 17.03
N LEU A 20 4.64 -8.11 17.44
CA LEU A 20 5.66 -7.09 17.20
C LEU A 20 7.01 -7.50 17.79
N ASN A 21 7.02 -7.95 19.05
CA ASN A 21 8.24 -8.44 19.71
C ASN A 21 8.81 -9.67 18.99
N GLY A 22 7.95 -10.54 18.48
CA GLY A 22 8.35 -11.68 17.64
C GLY A 22 9.06 -11.25 16.36
N TYR A 23 8.54 -10.23 15.66
CA TYR A 23 9.19 -9.67 14.46
C TYR A 23 10.52 -8.99 14.78
N ILE A 24 10.62 -8.32 15.93
CA ILE A 24 11.87 -7.71 16.41
C ILE A 24 12.92 -8.78 16.71
N LYS A 25 12.56 -9.82 17.48
CA LYS A 25 13.46 -10.92 17.85
C LYS A 25 13.99 -11.66 16.62
N LYS A 26 13.18 -11.80 15.57
CA LYS A 26 13.58 -12.43 14.29
C LYS A 26 14.36 -11.49 13.36
N GLY A 27 14.46 -10.21 13.68
CA GLY A 27 15.11 -9.21 12.83
C GLY A 27 14.35 -8.87 11.55
N THR A 28 13.06 -9.23 11.47
CA THR A 28 12.16 -8.84 10.36
C THR A 28 11.73 -7.37 10.49
N LEU A 29 11.54 -6.92 11.74
CA LEU A 29 11.46 -5.51 12.11
C LEU A 29 12.73 -5.15 12.89
N ARG A 30 13.54 -4.22 12.39
CA ARG A 30 14.83 -3.86 13.00
C ARG A 30 14.77 -2.47 13.58
N LYS A 31 15.34 -2.27 14.76
CA LYS A 31 15.50 -0.95 15.35
C LYS A 31 16.70 -0.27 14.68
N ILE A 32 16.42 0.63 13.76
CA ILE A 32 17.42 1.40 13.01
C ILE A 32 16.84 2.76 12.70
N LYS A 33 17.67 3.80 12.80
CA LYS A 33 17.27 5.16 12.47
C LYS A 33 17.40 5.38 10.97
N LEU A 34 16.35 5.03 10.24
CA LEU A 34 16.19 5.44 8.84
C LEU A 34 15.46 6.78 8.75
N SER A 35 15.71 7.53 7.69
CA SER A 35 15.01 8.79 7.45
C SER A 35 13.58 8.52 7.03
N LYS A 36 12.62 8.96 7.85
CA LYS A 36 11.19 8.92 7.52
C LYS A 36 10.89 9.75 6.26
N GLU A 37 11.66 10.81 6.05
CA GLU A 37 11.58 11.72 4.91
C GLU A 37 11.92 10.99 3.59
N LEU A 38 12.90 10.08 3.60
CA LEU A 38 13.23 9.28 2.41
C LEU A 38 12.10 8.32 2.03
N TYR A 39 11.47 7.65 2.99
CA TYR A 39 10.32 6.78 2.72
C TYR A 39 9.11 7.57 2.24
N LEU A 40 8.83 8.72 2.86
CA LEU A 40 7.74 9.59 2.44
C LEU A 40 7.99 10.15 1.03
N LYS A 41 9.23 10.52 0.71
CA LYS A 41 9.63 10.93 -0.64
C LYS A 41 9.41 9.80 -1.65
N LYS A 42 9.77 8.56 -1.29
CA LYS A 42 9.52 7.40 -2.16
C LYS A 42 8.03 7.11 -2.36
N ALA A 43 7.21 7.30 -1.33
CA ALA A 43 5.75 7.22 -1.44
C ALA A 43 5.21 8.24 -2.45
N ILE A 44 5.69 9.50 -2.38
CA ILE A 44 5.33 10.57 -3.31
C ILE A 44 5.80 10.24 -4.73
N HIS A 45 7.02 9.77 -4.92
CA HIS A 45 7.51 9.38 -6.25
C HIS A 45 6.65 8.28 -6.90
N ASN A 46 6.23 7.27 -6.14
CA ASN A 46 5.34 6.22 -6.66
C ASN A 46 3.98 6.80 -7.08
N LEU A 47 3.42 7.71 -6.27
CA LEU A 47 2.18 8.41 -6.58
C LEU A 47 2.31 9.24 -7.87
N ASP A 48 3.36 10.04 -7.97
CA ASP A 48 3.61 10.92 -9.11
C ASP A 48 3.85 10.12 -10.39
N PHE A 49 4.63 9.03 -10.30
CA PHE A 49 4.85 8.12 -11.42
C PHE A 49 3.54 7.47 -11.90
N ALA A 50 2.71 6.98 -10.97
CA ALA A 50 1.40 6.39 -11.31
C ALA A 50 0.45 7.40 -11.98
N ASN A 51 0.42 8.64 -11.48
CA ASN A 51 -0.35 9.73 -12.09
C ASN A 51 0.15 10.02 -13.51
N TRP A 52 1.47 10.13 -13.69
CA TRP A 52 2.08 10.39 -14.98
C TRP A 52 1.73 9.29 -16.00
N VAL A 53 1.91 8.00 -15.66
CA VAL A 53 1.53 6.90 -16.56
C VAL A 53 0.04 6.94 -16.91
N LYS A 54 -0.83 7.21 -15.93
CA LYS A 54 -2.28 7.35 -16.15
C LYS A 54 -2.62 8.48 -17.11
N GLU A 55 -1.96 9.64 -16.98
CA GLU A 55 -2.17 10.80 -17.85
C GLU A 55 -1.74 10.51 -19.28
N LYS A 56 -0.56 9.90 -19.45
CA LYS A 56 0.01 9.52 -20.75
C LYS A 56 -0.79 8.48 -21.52
N HIS A 57 -1.72 7.80 -20.86
CA HIS A 57 -2.60 6.87 -21.56
C HIS A 57 -3.63 7.56 -22.45
N ASN A 58 -3.90 8.85 -22.25
CA ASN A 58 -4.86 9.58 -23.08
C ASN A 58 -4.30 10.02 -24.44
N ASP A 59 -2.98 9.97 -24.62
CA ASP A 59 -2.29 10.50 -25.81
C ASP A 59 -1.10 9.62 -26.25
N GLU A 60 -0.04 9.55 -25.45
CA GLU A 60 1.28 9.06 -25.87
C GLU A 60 1.45 7.54 -25.79
N LEU A 61 0.86 6.87 -24.79
CA LEU A 61 1.01 5.42 -24.65
C LEU A 61 0.37 4.64 -25.80
N PRO A 62 -0.81 5.02 -26.33
CA PRO A 62 -1.37 4.34 -27.49
C PRO A 62 -0.49 4.42 -28.75
N GLU A 63 0.22 5.52 -28.95
CA GLU A 63 1.16 5.67 -30.08
C GLU A 63 2.36 4.73 -29.95
N LEU A 64 2.86 4.52 -28.73
CA LEU A 64 4.06 3.72 -28.46
C LEU A 64 3.76 2.23 -28.27
N PHE A 65 2.60 1.89 -27.71
CA PHE A 65 2.27 0.55 -27.22
C PHE A 65 0.91 0.01 -27.71
N GLY A 66 0.23 0.73 -28.60
CA GLY A 66 -1.04 0.29 -29.20
C GLY A 66 -2.19 0.27 -28.20
N GLU A 67 -2.86 -0.86 -28.06
CA GLU A 67 -4.03 -0.99 -27.15
C GLU A 67 -3.65 -1.27 -25.69
N GLU A 68 -2.35 -1.41 -25.38
CA GLU A 68 -1.86 -1.67 -24.02
C GLU A 68 -2.03 -0.46 -23.12
N ARG A 69 -2.55 -0.69 -21.91
CA ARG A 69 -3.00 0.37 -20.99
C ARG A 69 -2.18 0.49 -19.72
N PHE A 70 -1.48 -0.59 -19.34
CA PHE A 70 -0.64 -0.68 -18.15
C PHE A 70 -1.35 -0.29 -16.83
N TYR A 71 -2.68 -0.40 -16.76
CA TYR A 71 -3.44 -0.03 -15.56
C TYR A 71 -3.11 -0.89 -14.34
N ASP A 72 -2.70 -2.15 -14.57
CA ASP A 72 -2.14 -3.03 -13.56
C ASP A 72 -0.88 -2.42 -12.91
N TRP A 73 0.05 -1.91 -13.73
CA TRP A 73 1.25 -1.22 -13.25
C TRP A 73 0.92 0.07 -12.51
N VAL A 74 -0.05 0.84 -13.02
CA VAL A 74 -0.53 2.06 -12.37
C VAL A 74 -1.11 1.77 -10.98
N ILE A 75 -1.97 0.75 -10.88
CA ILE A 75 -2.57 0.31 -9.59
C ILE A 75 -1.47 -0.13 -8.63
N ASN A 76 -0.51 -0.94 -9.10
CA ASN A 76 0.59 -1.43 -8.29
C ASN A 76 1.45 -0.27 -7.75
N ALA A 77 1.73 0.74 -8.58
CA ALA A 77 2.46 1.93 -8.15
C ALA A 77 1.70 2.71 -7.04
N TYR A 78 0.37 2.84 -7.12
CA TYR A 78 -0.41 3.43 -6.02
C TYR A 78 -0.36 2.60 -4.73
N TYR A 79 -0.39 1.27 -4.82
CA TYR A 79 -0.23 0.40 -3.64
C TYR A 79 1.15 0.52 -3.02
N TYR A 80 2.20 0.58 -3.83
CA TYR A 80 3.54 0.89 -3.37
C TYR A 80 3.64 2.28 -2.73
N ALA A 81 2.88 3.26 -3.20
CA ALA A 81 2.83 4.58 -2.59
C ALA A 81 2.31 4.50 -1.14
N ILE A 82 1.22 3.75 -0.91
CA ILE A 82 0.65 3.48 0.42
C ILE A 82 1.64 2.72 1.30
N TYR A 83 2.24 1.65 0.77
CA TYR A 83 3.19 0.84 1.52
C TYR A 83 4.41 1.65 1.99
N HIS A 84 4.98 2.49 1.11
CA HIS A 84 6.10 3.36 1.49
C HIS A 84 5.70 4.46 2.48
N ALA A 85 4.46 4.94 2.44
CA ALA A 85 3.93 5.84 3.46
C ALA A 85 3.83 5.13 4.83
N ALA A 86 3.41 3.87 4.87
CA ALA A 86 3.43 3.05 6.08
C ALA A 86 4.86 2.79 6.60
N LEU A 87 5.83 2.60 5.70
CA LEU A 87 7.25 2.52 6.07
C LEU A 87 7.77 3.83 6.68
N ALA A 88 7.34 4.99 6.17
CA ALA A 88 7.69 6.29 6.75
C ALA A 88 7.20 6.42 8.20
N LEU A 89 5.98 5.96 8.50
CA LEU A 89 5.44 5.92 9.86
C LEU A 89 6.31 5.09 10.80
N ILE A 90 6.66 3.85 10.45
CA ILE A 90 7.47 3.01 11.35
C ILE A 90 8.92 3.52 11.46
N SER A 91 9.44 4.14 10.40
CA SER A 91 10.75 4.80 10.40
C SER A 91 10.79 5.97 11.37
N ALA A 92 9.69 6.72 11.49
CA ALA A 92 9.55 7.79 12.49
C ALA A 92 9.59 7.28 13.94
N LYS A 93 9.32 5.98 14.15
CA LYS A 93 9.48 5.30 15.44
C LYS A 93 10.84 4.61 15.61
N GLY A 94 11.75 4.78 14.65
CA GLY A 94 13.10 4.21 14.67
C GLY A 94 13.13 2.73 14.29
N TYR A 95 12.21 2.29 13.44
CA TYR A 95 12.17 0.92 12.93
C TYR A 95 12.21 0.87 11.40
N SER A 96 12.88 -0.15 10.87
CA SER A 96 12.78 -0.55 9.47
C SER A 96 12.16 -1.93 9.36
N SER A 97 11.37 -2.16 8.32
CA SER A 97 10.81 -3.48 8.01
C SER A 97 11.21 -3.93 6.61
N LYS A 98 11.36 -5.24 6.44
CA LYS A 98 11.46 -5.90 5.12
C LYS A 98 10.28 -6.84 4.86
N SER A 99 9.23 -6.74 5.65
CA SER A 99 8.05 -7.60 5.55
C SER A 99 6.78 -6.77 5.66
N HIS A 100 5.84 -7.02 4.78
CA HIS A 100 4.52 -6.40 4.80
C HIS A 100 3.82 -6.61 6.15
N ASN A 101 3.73 -7.87 6.61
CA ASN A 101 3.09 -8.19 7.88
C ASN A 101 3.77 -7.53 9.10
N ALA A 102 5.11 -7.48 9.11
CA ALA A 102 5.82 -6.79 10.19
C ALA A 102 5.60 -5.27 10.15
N THR A 103 5.48 -4.69 8.95
CA THR A 103 5.13 -3.27 8.76
C THR A 103 3.74 -2.98 9.28
N LEU A 104 2.75 -3.76 8.86
CA LEU A 104 1.35 -3.63 9.28
C LEU A 104 1.20 -3.77 10.80
N CYS A 105 1.80 -4.80 11.39
CA CYS A 105 1.80 -5.03 12.84
C CYS A 105 2.41 -3.84 13.60
N ALA A 106 3.52 -3.28 13.10
CA ALA A 106 4.15 -2.10 13.69
C ALA A 106 3.30 -0.84 13.56
N VAL A 107 2.65 -0.61 12.42
CA VAL A 107 1.72 0.52 12.24
C VAL A 107 0.53 0.41 13.20
N ILE A 108 -0.11 -0.77 13.28
CA ILE A 108 -1.21 -1.03 14.21
C ILE A 108 -0.76 -0.77 15.65
N TRP A 109 0.41 -1.27 16.05
CA TRP A 109 0.91 -1.02 17.39
C TRP A 109 1.13 0.47 17.66
N PHE A 110 1.92 1.16 16.83
CA PHE A 110 2.35 2.51 17.14
C PHE A 110 1.27 3.58 16.88
N TYR A 111 0.46 3.42 15.85
CA TYR A 111 -0.42 4.49 15.36
C TYR A 111 -1.90 4.22 15.59
N TYR A 112 -2.34 2.96 15.60
CA TYR A 112 -3.71 2.59 15.97
C TYR A 112 -3.84 2.47 17.50
N HIS A 113 -3.04 1.60 18.15
CA HIS A 113 -3.16 1.33 19.59
C HIS A 113 -2.56 2.38 20.52
N GLN A 114 -1.35 2.85 20.21
CA GLN A 114 -0.60 3.74 21.12
C GLN A 114 -0.97 5.21 20.92
N GLN A 115 -0.98 5.68 19.68
CA GLN A 115 -1.25 7.09 19.38
C GLN A 115 -2.70 7.39 18.97
N ARG A 116 -3.48 6.37 18.56
CA ARG A 116 -4.85 6.55 18.04
C ARG A 116 -4.95 7.61 16.93
N LYS A 117 -3.93 7.68 16.08
CA LYS A 117 -3.86 8.56 14.90
C LYS A 117 -4.39 7.89 13.63
N LEU A 118 -4.53 6.57 13.65
CA LEU A 118 -5.12 5.77 12.58
C LEU A 118 -6.32 4.99 13.12
N ASP A 119 -7.31 4.78 12.25
CA ASP A 119 -8.54 4.03 12.47
C ASP A 119 -8.52 2.69 11.70
N GLU A 120 -9.59 1.90 11.80
CA GLU A 120 -9.66 0.57 11.17
C GLU A 120 -9.66 0.66 9.63
N GLU A 121 -10.25 1.71 9.06
CA GLU A 121 -10.27 1.95 7.61
C GLU A 121 -8.87 2.21 7.07
N ASP A 122 -8.05 2.98 7.80
CA ASP A 122 -6.64 3.17 7.43
C ASP A 122 -5.86 1.85 7.45
N ILE A 123 -6.11 0.99 8.44
CA ILE A 123 -5.40 -0.29 8.55
C ILE A 123 -5.83 -1.26 7.44
N GLU A 124 -7.13 -1.31 7.12
CA GLU A 124 -7.65 -2.08 5.98
C GLU A 124 -7.02 -1.57 4.67
N LEU A 125 -6.93 -0.26 4.46
CA LEU A 125 -6.30 0.34 3.29
C LEU A 125 -4.84 -0.11 3.13
N ILE A 126 -4.05 -0.11 4.22
CA ILE A 126 -2.67 -0.62 4.18
C ILE A 126 -2.65 -2.12 3.86
N LYS A 127 -3.54 -2.92 4.47
CA LYS A 127 -3.63 -4.36 4.18
C LYS A 127 -3.97 -4.63 2.72
N GLU A 128 -4.97 -3.95 2.17
CA GLU A 128 -5.35 -4.05 0.77
C GLU A 128 -4.17 -3.73 -0.15
N SER A 129 -3.39 -2.69 0.15
CA SER A 129 -2.22 -2.35 -0.67
C SER A 129 -1.13 -3.43 -0.65
N ILE A 130 -0.94 -4.06 0.51
CA ILE A 130 0.06 -5.11 0.73
C ILE A 130 -0.31 -6.42 0.03
N ASP A 131 -1.59 -6.82 0.13
CA ASP A 131 -2.06 -8.09 -0.44
C ASP A 131 -2.08 -8.06 -1.96
N ARG A 132 -2.38 -6.89 -2.51
CA ARG A 132 -2.52 -6.69 -3.95
C ARG A 132 -1.19 -6.43 -4.65
N GLU A 133 -0.11 -6.23 -3.89
CA GLU A 133 1.27 -6.24 -4.38
C GLU A 133 1.72 -7.67 -4.75
N ASP A 134 1.15 -8.68 -4.08
CA ASP A 134 1.43 -10.11 -4.30
C ASP A 134 0.57 -10.66 -5.47
N ILE A 135 0.83 -10.18 -6.69
CA ILE A 135 0.68 -10.85 -8.01
C ILE A 135 -0.71 -11.41 -8.46
N GLU A 136 -1.66 -11.77 -7.58
CA GLU A 136 -2.82 -12.59 -7.95
C GLU A 136 -3.98 -11.84 -8.63
N ILE A 137 -4.08 -10.50 -8.46
CA ILE A 137 -5.12 -9.71 -9.17
C ILE A 137 -4.88 -9.70 -10.68
N ILE A 138 -3.63 -9.84 -11.13
CA ILE A 138 -3.30 -9.79 -12.56
C ILE A 138 -3.96 -10.97 -13.30
N THR A 139 -4.10 -12.13 -12.65
CA THR A 139 -4.67 -13.33 -13.26
C THR A 139 -6.19 -13.25 -13.38
N GLU A 140 -6.89 -12.84 -12.31
CA GLU A 140 -8.35 -12.70 -12.34
C GLU A 140 -8.82 -11.59 -13.29
N THR A 141 -8.07 -10.48 -13.38
CA THR A 141 -8.40 -9.40 -14.32
C THR A 141 -8.20 -9.86 -15.76
N LYS A 142 -7.15 -10.66 -16.05
CA LYS A 142 -6.95 -11.28 -17.37
C LYS A 142 -8.10 -12.21 -17.76
N ASP A 143 -8.55 -13.07 -16.85
CA ASP A 143 -9.66 -14.01 -17.08
C ASP A 143 -11.02 -13.30 -17.22
N LEU A 144 -11.19 -12.11 -16.66
CA LEU A 144 -12.38 -11.27 -16.84
C LEU A 144 -12.34 -10.49 -18.18
N ARG A 145 -11.17 -10.07 -18.66
CA ARG A 145 -10.99 -9.46 -19.98
C ARG A 145 -11.38 -10.39 -21.12
N GLU A 146 -11.13 -11.70 -20.99
CA GLU A 146 -11.55 -12.69 -22.00
C GLU A 146 -13.07 -12.88 -22.05
N ARG A 147 -13.80 -12.58 -20.96
CA ARG A 147 -15.24 -12.87 -20.81
C ARG A 147 -16.16 -11.66 -20.97
N ALA A 148 -15.64 -10.44 -20.86
CA ALA A 148 -16.40 -9.20 -20.99
C ALA A 148 -16.20 -8.55 -22.36
N SER A 149 -17.19 -7.77 -22.84
CA SER A 149 -16.94 -6.87 -23.97
C SER A 149 -15.87 -5.84 -23.58
N TYR A 150 -15.03 -5.49 -24.55
CA TYR A 150 -13.84 -4.65 -24.34
C TYR A 150 -14.16 -3.30 -23.67
N ASP A 151 -15.30 -2.67 -23.96
CA ASP A 151 -15.70 -1.41 -23.30
C ASP A 151 -16.05 -1.58 -21.81
N VAL A 152 -16.62 -2.72 -21.42
CA VAL A 152 -17.01 -2.98 -20.03
C VAL A 152 -15.78 -3.24 -19.16
N SER A 153 -14.80 -4.00 -19.67
CA SER A 153 -13.54 -4.26 -18.95
C SER A 153 -12.74 -2.98 -18.72
N VAL A 154 -12.68 -2.10 -19.73
CA VAL A 154 -12.01 -0.79 -19.64
C VAL A 154 -12.62 0.10 -18.57
N SER A 155 -13.96 0.19 -18.53
CA SER A 155 -14.64 1.00 -17.52
C SER A 155 -14.40 0.51 -16.09
N PHE A 156 -14.22 -0.80 -15.92
CA PHE A 156 -13.94 -1.43 -14.64
C PHE A 156 -12.50 -1.18 -14.18
N GLU A 157 -11.52 -1.35 -15.06
CA GLU A 157 -10.10 -1.09 -14.76
C GLU A 157 -9.87 0.38 -14.37
N LEU A 158 -10.48 1.32 -15.08
CA LEU A 158 -10.43 2.74 -14.74
C LEU A 158 -10.99 3.05 -13.34
N ARG A 159 -12.07 2.37 -12.93
CA ARG A 159 -12.62 2.50 -11.57
C ARG A 159 -11.64 1.98 -10.52
N LEU A 160 -10.95 0.87 -10.80
CA LEU A 160 -9.92 0.34 -9.90
C LEU A 160 -8.73 1.30 -9.78
N VAL A 161 -8.27 1.84 -10.91
CA VAL A 161 -7.19 2.85 -10.96
C VAL A 161 -7.58 4.07 -10.12
N GLU A 162 -8.79 4.61 -10.31
CA GLU A 162 -9.22 5.82 -9.60
C GLU A 162 -9.42 5.55 -8.10
N LYS A 163 -9.95 4.38 -7.72
CA LYS A 163 -10.01 3.95 -6.31
C LYS A 163 -8.60 3.87 -5.70
N ALA A 164 -7.65 3.23 -6.38
CA ALA A 164 -6.28 3.10 -5.90
C ALA A 164 -5.59 4.47 -5.75
N LYS A 165 -5.77 5.37 -6.72
CA LYS A 165 -5.29 6.75 -6.67
C LYS A 165 -5.84 7.49 -5.45
N ASN A 166 -7.16 7.48 -5.26
CA ASN A 166 -7.81 8.19 -4.15
C ASN A 166 -7.33 7.66 -2.80
N ASN A 167 -7.20 6.35 -2.65
CA ASN A 167 -6.66 5.72 -1.45
C ASN A 167 -5.20 6.16 -1.18
N ALA A 168 -4.35 6.17 -2.22
CA ALA A 168 -2.96 6.59 -2.09
C ALA A 168 -2.84 8.07 -1.70
N VAL A 169 -3.59 8.96 -2.36
CA VAL A 169 -3.63 10.39 -2.05
C VAL A 169 -4.11 10.63 -0.62
N TYR A 170 -5.23 9.99 -0.22
CA TYR A 170 -5.77 10.09 1.13
C TYR A 170 -4.74 9.67 2.18
N PHE A 171 -4.17 8.48 2.02
CA PHE A 171 -3.28 7.92 3.04
C PHE A 171 -1.94 8.68 3.12
N ILE A 172 -1.36 9.07 1.99
CA ILE A 172 -0.13 9.91 1.97
C ILE A 172 -0.38 11.24 2.68
N ASN A 173 -1.51 11.90 2.43
CA ASN A 173 -1.83 13.17 3.09
C ASN A 173 -2.06 12.99 4.59
N LYS A 174 -2.69 11.89 5.02
CA LYS A 174 -2.83 11.55 6.45
C LYS A 174 -1.46 11.31 7.08
N VAL A 175 -0.57 10.56 6.42
CA VAL A 175 0.80 10.31 6.90
C VAL A 175 1.60 11.60 7.01
N LYS A 176 1.52 12.52 6.05
CA LYS A 176 2.15 13.86 6.14
C LYS A 176 1.74 14.58 7.42
N LYS A 177 0.42 14.71 7.67
CA LYS A 177 -0.13 15.33 8.89
C LYS A 177 0.29 14.63 10.19
N ILE A 178 0.51 13.32 10.15
CA ILE A 178 0.94 12.54 11.33
C ILE A 178 2.42 12.78 11.67
N LEU A 179 3.25 13.06 10.65
CA LEU A 179 4.71 13.17 10.73
C LEU A 179 5.22 14.61 10.82
N GLU A 180 4.39 15.59 10.50
CA GLU A 180 4.52 17.00 10.93
C GLU A 180 4.48 17.11 12.46
#